data_AF-A0A2N1V1S9-F1
#
_entry.id   AF-A0A2N1V1S9-F1
#
_cell.length_a   1.000
_cell.length_b   1.000
_cell.length_c   1.000
_cell.angle_alpha   90.00
_cell.angle_beta   90.00
_cell.angle_gamma   90.00
#
_symmetry.space_group_name_H-M   'P 1'
#
loop_
_entity.id
_entity.type
_entity.pdbx_description
1 polymer ?
#
loop_
_entity_poly.entity_id
_entity_poly.type
_entity_poly.pdbx_seq_one_letter_code
_entity_poly.pdbx_strand_id
1 'polypeptide(L)'
;MDFSELDDKIENELDYNLKNIIALIIDAVSDFPELDLTDTDEYFDRVKTLLGTNTINMQSIDDYITSKRNKSNEKEFWVIISLNSLYEAYILMDFYKIPFEKIKRYIDEDSTPTG
;
A
#
# COMPACT_ATOMS: atom_id res chain seq x y z
N MET A 1 33.33 -8.88 14.82
CA MET A 1 31.93 -8.50 14.58
C MET A 1 31.24 -9.80 14.25
N ASP A 2 30.35 -10.25 15.14
CA ASP A 2 29.67 -11.54 15.01
C ASP A 2 28.58 -11.41 13.93
N PHE A 3 28.46 -12.40 13.05
CA PHE A 3 27.50 -12.33 11.94
C PHE A 3 26.05 -12.43 12.45
N SER A 4 25.85 -13.03 13.62
CA SER A 4 24.56 -13.14 14.33
C SER A 4 23.94 -11.79 14.67
N GLU A 5 24.72 -10.83 15.20
CA GLU A 5 24.24 -9.48 15.51
C GLU A 5 23.89 -8.66 14.26
N LEU A 6 24.47 -9.02 13.11
CA LEU A 6 24.16 -8.39 11.83
C LEU A 6 22.84 -8.93 11.27
N ASP A 7 22.65 -10.25 11.33
CA ASP A 7 21.45 -10.93 10.86
C ASP A 7 20.22 -10.48 11.68
N ASP A 8 20.33 -10.42 13.01
CA ASP A 8 19.24 -9.95 13.88
C ASP A 8 18.86 -8.48 13.59
N LYS A 9 19.82 -7.62 13.25
CA LYS A 9 19.53 -6.23 12.88
C LYS A 9 18.85 -6.12 11.52
N ILE A 10 19.30 -6.93 10.55
CA ILE A 10 18.71 -6.97 9.21
C ILE A 10 17.27 -7.48 9.29
N GLU A 11 16.99 -8.52 10.09
CA GLU A 11 15.64 -9.02 10.31
C GLU A 11 14.73 -7.98 10.99
N ASN A 12 15.22 -7.31 12.04
CA ASN A 12 14.45 -6.27 12.73
C ASN A 12 14.15 -5.05 11.85
N GLU A 13 15.10 -4.63 11.00
CA GLU A 13 14.87 -3.54 10.04
C GLU A 13 13.88 -3.95 8.94
N LEU A 14 13.99 -5.18 8.42
CA LEU A 14 13.03 -5.70 7.43
C LEU A 14 11.61 -5.78 8.01
N ASP A 15 11.45 -6.18 9.27
CA ASP A 15 10.15 -6.23 9.94
C ASP A 15 9.59 -4.83 10.21
N TYR A 16 10.42 -3.87 10.61
CA TYR A 16 10.00 -2.48 10.78
C TYR A 16 9.52 -1.86 9.46
N ASN A 17 10.29 -2.06 8.39
CA ASN A 17 9.94 -1.54 7.06
C ASN A 17 8.68 -2.19 6.49
N LEU A 18 8.51 -3.50 6.73
CA LEU A 18 7.28 -4.22 6.37
C LEU A 18 6.05 -3.63 7.09
N LYS A 19 6.15 -3.34 8.39
CA LYS A 19 5.06 -2.71 9.16
C LYS A 19 4.70 -1.33 8.62
N ASN A 20 5.69 -0.52 8.24
CA ASN A 20 5.43 0.79 7.65
C ASN A 20 4.70 0.69 6.30
N ILE A 21 5.11 -0.26 5.45
CA ILE A 21 4.43 -0.51 4.17
C ILE A 21 2.98 -0.94 4.40
N ILE A 22 2.74 -1.84 5.36
CA ILE A 22 1.38 -2.29 5.70
C ILE A 22 0.53 -1.12 6.22
N ALA A 23 1.08 -0.30 7.12
CA ALA A 23 0.37 0.88 7.63
C ALA A 23 -0.06 1.82 6.50
N LEU A 24 0.83 2.11 5.54
CA LEU A 24 0.50 2.93 4.38
C LEU A 24 -0.61 2.32 3.50
N ILE A 25 -0.65 0.99 3.36
CA ILE A 25 -1.73 0.30 2.62
C ILE A 25 -3.05 0.38 3.39
N ILE A 26 -3.03 0.21 4.71
CA ILE A 26 -4.22 0.36 5.55
C ILE A 26 -4.76 1.79 5.49
N ASP A 27 -3.89 2.79 5.55
CA ASP A 27 -4.26 4.20 5.38
C ASP A 27 -4.86 4.43 4.00
N ALA A 28 -4.25 3.87 2.95
CA ALA A 28 -4.77 3.95 1.59
C ALA A 28 -6.18 3.36 1.45
N VAL A 29 -6.44 2.21 2.06
CA VAL A 29 -7.78 1.59 2.09
C VAL A 29 -8.77 2.45 2.86
N SER A 30 -8.38 2.93 4.04
CA SER A 30 -9.23 3.69 4.97
C SER A 30 -9.64 5.06 4.44
N ASP A 31 -8.74 5.72 3.70
CA ASP A 31 -8.98 7.04 3.12
C ASP A 31 -9.77 6.98 1.80
N PHE A 32 -10.02 5.79 1.26
CA PHE A 32 -10.74 5.66 -0.01
C PHE A 32 -12.23 6.03 0.17
N PRO A 33 -12.79 6.95 -0.64
CA PRO A 33 -14.10 7.55 -0.39
C PRO A 33 -15.30 6.67 -0.78
N GLU A 34 -15.17 5.34 -0.71
CA GLU A 34 -16.28 4.40 -0.83
C GLU A 34 -16.66 3.90 0.57
N LEU A 35 -17.91 4.18 0.96
CA LEU A 35 -18.47 3.67 2.20
C LEU A 35 -18.46 2.14 2.15
N ASP A 36 -17.97 1.51 3.22
CA ASP A 36 -17.88 0.06 3.45
C ASP A 36 -16.70 -0.68 2.81
N LEU A 37 -15.75 0.04 2.23
CA LEU A 37 -14.53 -0.56 1.68
C LEU A 37 -13.56 -0.94 2.81
N THR A 38 -13.84 -2.08 3.45
CA THR A 38 -13.05 -2.66 4.54
C THR A 38 -12.15 -3.80 4.06
N ASP A 39 -12.36 -4.25 2.83
CA ASP A 39 -11.59 -5.32 2.20
C ASP A 39 -10.46 -4.73 1.35
N THR A 40 -9.24 -5.14 1.68
CA THR A 40 -8.02 -4.75 0.96
C THR A 40 -8.05 -5.23 -0.49
N ASP A 41 -8.65 -6.40 -0.78
CA ASP A 41 -8.76 -6.90 -2.15
C ASP A 41 -9.77 -6.10 -2.98
N GLU A 42 -10.92 -5.72 -2.40
CA GLU A 42 -11.87 -4.84 -3.08
C GLU A 42 -11.24 -3.48 -3.40
N TYR A 43 -10.46 -2.92 -2.47
CA TYR A 43 -9.67 -1.72 -2.71
C TYR A 43 -8.78 -1.83 -3.95
N PHE A 44 -7.98 -2.88 -4.04
CA PHE A 44 -7.08 -3.07 -5.16
C PHE A 44 -7.83 -3.21 -6.49
N ASP A 45 -9.00 -3.85 -6.51
CA ASP A 45 -9.82 -3.96 -7.71
C ASP A 45 -10.47 -2.63 -8.12
N ARG A 46 -10.87 -1.79 -7.15
CA ARG A 46 -11.32 -0.42 -7.41
C ARG A 46 -10.19 0.44 -7.97
N VAL A 47 -8.99 0.37 -7.40
CA VAL A 47 -7.83 1.10 -7.89
C VAL A 47 -7.47 0.66 -9.31
N LYS A 48 -7.44 -0.64 -9.61
CA LYS A 48 -7.25 -1.15 -10.98
C LYS A 48 -8.26 -0.57 -11.97
N THR A 49 -9.53 -0.54 -11.59
CA THR A 49 -10.62 0.03 -12.39
C THR A 49 -10.42 1.52 -12.62
N LEU A 50 -10.05 2.26 -11.58
CA LEU A 50 -9.80 3.70 -11.60
C LEU A 50 -8.62 4.06 -12.51
N LEU A 51 -7.53 3.30 -12.41
CA LEU A 51 -6.31 3.48 -13.20
C LEU A 51 -6.44 2.91 -14.62
N GLY A 52 -7.48 2.12 -14.90
CA GLY A 52 -7.70 1.50 -16.21
C GLY A 52 -6.66 0.42 -16.54
N THR A 53 -6.13 -0.28 -15.55
CA THR A 53 -5.06 -1.29 -15.68
C THR A 53 -5.37 -2.55 -14.89
N ASN A 54 -4.85 -3.69 -15.33
CA ASN A 54 -4.94 -4.96 -14.59
C ASN A 54 -3.84 -5.10 -13.52
N THR A 55 -2.79 -4.26 -13.60
CA THR A 55 -1.66 -4.27 -12.67
C THR A 55 -1.41 -2.86 -12.17
N ILE A 56 -1.38 -2.70 -10.84
CA ILE A 56 -1.05 -1.44 -10.20
C ILE A 56 0.46 -1.31 -10.14
N ASN A 57 0.96 -0.16 -10.58
CA ASN A 57 2.37 0.19 -10.48
C ASN A 57 2.53 1.69 -10.21
N MET A 58 3.72 2.10 -9.76
CA MET A 58 4.02 3.49 -9.40
C MET A 58 3.67 4.47 -10.54
N GLN A 59 4.02 4.16 -11.79
CA GLN A 59 3.75 5.04 -12.93
C GLN A 59 2.25 5.27 -13.12
N SER A 60 1.44 4.21 -13.08
CA SER A 60 -0.01 4.33 -13.25
C SER A 60 -0.66 5.18 -12.17
N ILE A 61 -0.17 5.09 -10.93
CA ILE A 61 -0.68 5.90 -9.81
C ILE A 61 -0.27 7.38 -9.99
N ASP A 62 1.00 7.65 -10.31
CA ASP A 62 1.53 9.00 -10.51
C ASP A 62 0.83 9.72 -11.68
N ASP A 63 0.63 9.02 -12.81
CA ASP A 63 -0.09 9.53 -13.97
C ASP A 63 -1.51 9.95 -13.58
N TYR A 64 -2.21 9.13 -12.80
CA TYR A 64 -3.57 9.43 -12.35
C TYR A 64 -3.58 10.67 -11.45
N ILE A 65 -2.75 10.71 -10.40
CA ILE A 65 -2.69 11.84 -9.45
C ILE A 65 -2.38 13.14 -10.20
N THR A 66 -1.38 13.11 -11.09
CA THR A 66 -0.98 14.27 -11.89
C THR A 66 -2.10 14.74 -12.82
N SER A 67 -2.84 13.82 -13.43
CA SER A 67 -3.98 14.17 -14.30
C SER A 67 -5.14 14.84 -13.57
N LYS A 68 -5.28 14.57 -12.26
CA LYS A 68 -6.40 15.04 -11.42
C LYS A 68 -6.07 16.26 -10.57
N ARG A 69 -4.80 16.60 -10.36
CA ARG A 69 -4.32 17.68 -9.48
C ARG A 69 -5.04 19.04 -9.60
N ASN A 70 -5.52 19.38 -10.79
CA ASN A 70 -6.16 20.67 -11.08
C ASN A 70 -7.69 20.59 -11.26
N LYS A 71 -8.31 19.42 -11.02
CA LYS A 71 -9.73 19.18 -11.32
C LYS A 71 -10.52 18.59 -10.15
N SER A 72 -9.87 18.42 -8.98
CA SER A 72 -10.38 17.63 -7.87
C SER A 72 -11.63 18.22 -7.23
N ASN A 73 -12.75 17.50 -7.33
CA ASN A 73 -13.85 17.64 -6.36
C ASN A 73 -13.51 16.92 -5.04
N GLU A 74 -14.36 17.05 -4.01
CA GLU A 74 -14.11 16.45 -2.69
C GLU A 74 -13.85 14.93 -2.75
N LYS A 75 -14.61 14.20 -3.58
CA LYS A 75 -14.38 12.76 -3.77
C LYS A 75 -13.01 12.50 -4.40
N GLU A 76 -12.66 13.24 -5.44
CA GLU A 76 -11.36 13.09 -6.09
C GLU A 76 -10.19 13.47 -5.16
N PHE A 77 -10.39 14.42 -4.23
CA PHE A 77 -9.39 14.75 -3.21
C PHE A 77 -9.08 13.53 -2.34
N TRP A 78 -10.09 12.86 -1.79
CA TRP A 78 -9.89 11.66 -0.97
C TRP A 78 -9.29 10.49 -1.76
N VAL A 79 -9.70 10.29 -3.02
CA VAL A 79 -9.04 9.31 -3.90
C VAL A 79 -7.54 9.64 -4.06
N ILE A 80 -7.18 10.91 -4.24
CA ILE A 80 -5.76 11.31 -4.36
C ILE A 80 -5.00 11.05 -3.06
N ILE A 81 -5.59 11.36 -1.89
CA ILE A 81 -4.95 11.07 -0.60
C ILE A 81 -4.69 9.57 -0.45
N SER A 82 -5.71 8.74 -0.66
CA SER A 82 -5.59 7.28 -0.66
C SER A 82 -4.49 6.79 -1.61
N LEU A 83 -4.46 7.28 -2.85
CA LEU A 83 -3.46 6.87 -3.84
C LEU A 83 -2.04 7.36 -3.52
N ASN A 84 -1.87 8.49 -2.82
CA ASN A 84 -0.55 8.92 -2.36
C ASN A 84 0.02 7.94 -1.33
N SER A 85 -0.78 7.52 -0.35
CA SER A 85 -0.37 6.51 0.64
C SER A 85 0.01 5.20 -0.06
N LEU A 86 -0.78 4.78 -1.06
CA LEU A 86 -0.46 3.60 -1.87
C LEU A 86 0.84 3.77 -2.67
N TYR A 87 1.05 4.94 -3.27
CA TYR A 87 2.26 5.26 -4.02
C TYR A 87 3.51 5.19 -3.13
N GLU A 88 3.44 5.77 -1.93
CA GLU A 88 4.51 5.70 -0.93
C GLU A 88 4.80 4.26 -0.51
N ALA A 89 3.77 3.44 -0.32
CA ALA A 89 3.95 2.01 -0.03
C ALA A 89 4.74 1.31 -1.14
N TYR A 90 4.41 1.56 -2.41
CA TYR A 90 5.11 0.96 -3.55
C TYR A 90 6.55 1.46 -3.69
N ILE A 91 6.85 2.72 -3.32
CA ILE A 91 8.22 3.22 -3.26
C ILE A 91 9.03 2.43 -2.22
N LEU A 92 8.49 2.27 -1.02
CA LEU A 92 9.18 1.53 0.05
C LEU A 92 9.35 0.05 -0.31
N MET A 93 8.35 -0.56 -0.95
CA MET A 93 8.44 -1.92 -1.49
C MET A 93 9.59 -2.08 -2.47
N ASP A 94 9.72 -1.17 -3.45
CA ASP A 94 10.81 -1.23 -4.41
C ASP A 94 12.16 -0.94 -3.76
N PHE A 95 12.22 0.01 -2.82
CA PHE A 95 13.44 0.37 -2.12
C PHE A 95 13.99 -0.79 -1.27
N TYR A 96 13.13 -1.44 -0.48
CA TYR A 96 13.50 -2.57 0.37
C TYR A 96 13.42 -3.93 -0.32
N LYS A 97 13.05 -3.97 -1.61
CA LYS A 97 12.85 -5.19 -2.40
C LYS A 97 11.88 -6.19 -1.74
N ILE A 98 10.81 -5.66 -1.16
CA ILE A 98 9.75 -6.45 -0.51
C ILE A 98 8.65 -6.72 -1.55
N PRO A 99 8.40 -8.00 -1.92
CA PRO A 99 7.34 -8.34 -2.88
C PRO A 99 5.96 -8.17 -2.27
N PHE A 100 4.98 -7.81 -3.10
CA PHE A 100 3.59 -7.59 -2.69
C PHE A 100 2.98 -8.81 -1.99
N GLU A 101 3.34 -10.01 -2.44
CA GLU A 101 2.89 -11.30 -1.90
C GLU A 101 3.39 -11.55 -0.48
N LYS A 102 4.49 -10.91 -0.06
CA LYS A 102 4.92 -10.93 1.34
C LYS A 102 4.00 -10.05 2.17
N ILE A 103 3.67 -8.85 1.69
CA ILE A 103 2.78 -7.91 2.38
C ILE A 103 1.37 -8.46 2.51
N LYS A 104 0.81 -8.99 1.42
CA LYS A 104 -0.53 -9.58 1.41
C LYS A 104 -0.68 -10.70 2.45
N ARG A 105 0.32 -11.58 2.57
CA ARG A 105 0.33 -12.62 3.62
C ARG A 105 0.22 -12.05 5.03
N TYR A 106 0.89 -10.95 5.33
CA TYR A 106 0.80 -10.33 6.66
C TYR A 106 -0.57 -9.67 6.91
N ILE A 107 -1.14 -9.01 5.89
CA ILE A 107 -2.48 -8.42 5.98
C ILE A 107 -3.53 -9.52 6.22
N ASP A 108 -3.41 -10.65 5.53
CA ASP A 108 -4.32 -11.79 5.65
C ASP A 108 -4.10 -12.58 6.97
N GLU A 109 -2.85 -12.72 7.44
CA GLU A 109 -2.51 -13.44 8.67
C GLU A 109 -2.95 -12.70 9.94
N ASP A 110 -2.79 -11.37 10.02
CA ASP A 110 -3.30 -10.55 11.14
C ASP A 110 -4.84 -10.49 11.20
N SER A 111 -5.53 -10.96 10.15
CA SER A 111 -6.99 -11.07 10.08
C SER A 111 -7.53 -12.38 10.67
N THR A 112 -6.67 -13.32 11.07
CA THR A 112 -7.12 -14.54 11.77
C THR A 112 -7.29 -14.29 13.27
N PRO A 113 -8.51 -14.42 13.84
CA PRO A 113 -8.66 -14.38 15.28
C PRO A 113 -7.93 -15.58 15.86
N THR A 114 -6.94 -15.33 16.70
CA THR A 114 -6.38 -16.35 17.58
C THR A 114 -7.51 -16.87 18.47
N GLY A 115 -8.03 -18.04 18.10
CA GLY A 115 -9.02 -18.78 18.88
C GLY A 115 -8.45 -19.32 20.18
#